data_AF-A0A942JGU4-F1
#
_entry.id   AF-A0A942JGU4-F1
#
_cell.length_a   1.000
_cell.length_b   1.000
_cell.length_c   1.000
_cell.angle_alpha   90.00
_cell.angle_beta   90.00
_cell.angle_gamma   90.00
#
_symmetry.space_group_name_H-M   'P 1'
#
loop_
_entity.id
_entity.type
_entity.pdbx_description
1 polymer ?
#
loop_
_entity_poly.entity_id
_entity_poly.type
_entity_poly.pdbx_seq_one_letter_code
_entity_poly.pdbx_strand_id
1 'polypeptide(L)' 'MGKAATTVERPKRTPTISVFYNEQWVLFDSIPQDAQRRVRERATEIWQAATQQQIKLMMERARARANG' A
#
# COMPACT_ATOMS: atom_id res chain seq x y z
N MET A 1 46.84 -6.44 9.14
CA MET A 1 45.85 -7.38 8.56
C MET A 1 44.46 -6.93 9.01
N GLY A 2 43.73 -6.18 8.19
CA GLY A 2 42.43 -5.60 8.56
C GLY A 2 41.31 -6.64 8.45
N LYS A 3 40.51 -6.80 9.51
CA LYS A 3 39.31 -7.66 9.50
C LYS A 3 38.26 -7.00 8.61
N ALA A 4 37.90 -7.65 7.50
CA ALA A 4 36.83 -7.20 6.62
C ALA A 4 35.49 -7.17 7.37
N ALA A 5 34.70 -6.11 7.15
CA ALA A 5 33.34 -6.00 7.65
C ALA A 5 32.50 -7.15 7.07
N THR A 6 31.98 -8.01 7.92
CA THR A 6 31.07 -9.09 7.52
C THR A 6 29.73 -8.47 7.15
N THR A 7 29.46 -8.33 5.85
CA THR A 7 28.15 -7.91 5.34
C THR A 7 27.14 -9.00 5.69
N VAL A 8 26.32 -8.76 6.71
CA VAL A 8 25.15 -9.60 7.01
C VAL A 8 24.06 -9.25 6.01
N GLU A 9 23.94 -10.05 4.94
CA GLU A 9 22.83 -9.96 3.99
C GLU A 9 21.53 -10.21 4.74
N ARG A 10 20.70 -9.16 4.90
CA ARG A 10 19.37 -9.32 5.50
C ARG A 10 18.47 -10.03 4.49
N PRO A 11 17.82 -11.15 4.85
CA PRO A 11 16.94 -11.85 3.94
C PRO A 11 15.82 -10.92 3.46
N LYS A 12 15.57 -10.90 2.15
CA LYS A 12 14.44 -10.18 1.55
C LYS A 12 13.15 -10.75 2.14
N ARG A 13 12.47 -9.99 2.99
CA ARG A 13 11.16 -10.36 3.51
C ARG A 13 10.14 -10.19 2.39
N THR A 14 9.43 -11.27 2.05
CA THR A 14 8.25 -11.17 1.18
C THR A 14 7.22 -10.31 1.90
N PRO A 15 6.73 -9.21 1.28
CA PRO A 15 5.68 -8.41 1.89
C PRO A 15 4.43 -9.27 2.06
N THR A 16 3.94 -9.38 3.29
CA THR A 16 2.70 -10.06 3.64
C THR A 16 1.61 -9.03 3.90
N ILE A 17 0.40 -9.31 3.43
CA ILE A 17 -0.76 -8.43 3.62
C ILE A 17 -1.71 -9.15 4.58
N SER A 18 -2.06 -8.48 5.68
CA SER A 18 -3.13 -8.93 6.58
C SER A 18 -4.41 -8.19 6.26
N VAL A 19 -5.53 -8.90 6.26
CA VAL A 19 -6.86 -8.37 6.00
C VAL A 19 -7.83 -8.79 7.10
N PHE A 20 -8.81 -7.93 7.38
CA PHE A 20 -9.88 -8.25 8.31
C PHE A 20 -10.99 -8.98 7.56
N TYR A 21 -11.18 -10.26 7.87
CA TYR A 21 -12.14 -11.14 7.19
C TYR A 21 -12.80 -12.07 8.20
N ASN A 22 -14.13 -12.21 8.17
CA ASN A 22 -14.92 -12.98 9.14
C ASN A 22 -14.56 -12.64 10.60
N GLU A 23 -14.52 -11.34 10.92
CA GLU A 23 -14.27 -10.82 12.28
C GLU A 23 -12.87 -11.12 12.85
N GLN A 24 -11.93 -11.54 12.01
CA GLN A 24 -10.55 -11.85 12.41
C GLN A 24 -9.52 -11.28 11.42
N TRP A 25 -8.31 -11.03 11.92
CA TRP A 25 -7.16 -10.67 11.08
C TRP A 25 -6.52 -11.93 10.53
N VAL A 26 -6.47 -12.04 9.21
CA VAL A 26 -5.92 -13.20 8.49
C VAL A 26 -4.99 -12.74 7.39
N LEU A 27 -4.12 -13.63 6.91
CA LEU A 27 -3.29 -13.33 5.75
C LEU A 27 -4.16 -13.28 4.48
N PHE A 28 -3.91 -12.33 3.61
CA PHE A 28 -4.63 -12.19 2.33
C PHE A 28 -4.61 -13.50 1.53
N ASP A 29 -3.47 -14.19 1.49
CA ASP A 29 -3.33 -15.44 0.75
C ASP A 29 -4.09 -16.61 1.39
N SER A 30 -4.61 -16.45 2.61
CA SER A 30 -5.37 -17.48 3.34
C SER A 30 -6.88 -17.41 3.16
N ILE A 31 -7.41 -16.37 2.51
CA ILE A 31 -8.86 -16.25 2.26
C ILE A 31 -9.24 -16.83 0.88
N PRO A 32 -10.51 -17.21 0.64
CA PRO A 32 -10.96 -17.75 -0.64
C PRO A 32 -10.69 -16.79 -1.82
N GLN A 33 -10.42 -17.34 -3.01
CA GLN A 33 -10.05 -16.55 -4.19
C GLN A 33 -11.10 -15.51 -4.59
N ASP A 34 -12.39 -15.81 -4.42
CA ASP A 34 -13.46 -14.84 -4.67
C ASP A 34 -13.44 -13.68 -3.66
N ALA A 35 -13.09 -13.95 -2.41
CA ALA A 35 -12.90 -12.92 -1.39
C ALA A 35 -11.64 -12.08 -1.68
N GLN A 36 -10.56 -12.72 -2.11
CA GLN A 36 -9.35 -12.03 -2.58
C GLN A 36 -9.65 -11.05 -3.72
N ARG A 37 -10.46 -11.47 -4.71
CA ARG A 37 -10.87 -10.61 -5.83
C ARG A 37 -11.62 -9.37 -5.33
N ARG A 38 -12.65 -9.56 -4.50
CA ARG A 38 -13.43 -8.44 -3.92
C ARG A 38 -12.57 -7.48 -3.12
N VAL A 39 -11.66 -8.01 -2.29
CA VAL A 39 -10.73 -7.18 -1.51
C VAL A 39 -9.82 -6.36 -2.42
N ARG A 40 -9.30 -6.95 -3.51
CA ARG A 40 -8.48 -6.23 -4.49
C ARG A 40 -9.26 -5.15 -5.23
N GLU A 41 -10.46 -5.46 -5.69
CA GLU A 41 -11.34 -4.49 -6.37
C GLU A 41 -11.63 -3.31 -5.44
N ARG A 42 -12.04 -3.60 -4.21
CA ARG A 42 -12.33 -2.56 -3.22
C ARG A 42 -11.11 -1.73 -2.84
N ALA A 43 -9.96 -2.36 -2.63
CA ALA A 43 -8.70 -1.65 -2.36
C ALA A 43 -8.31 -0.74 -3.52
N THR A 44 -8.53 -1.19 -4.76
CA THR A 44 -8.26 -0.42 -5.98
C THR A 44 -9.17 0.81 -6.06
N GLU A 45 -10.48 0.65 -5.81
CA GLU A 45 -11.43 1.77 -5.78
C GLU A 45 -11.02 2.83 -4.75
N ILE A 46 -10.70 2.41 -3.53
CA ILE A 46 -10.28 3.31 -2.45
C ILE A 46 -9.00 4.06 -2.83
N TRP A 47 -8.01 3.34 -3.40
CA TRP A 47 -6.76 3.93 -3.84
C TRP A 47 -6.98 4.99 -4.92
N GLN A 48 -7.80 4.69 -5.93
CA GLN A 48 -8.12 5.62 -7.00
C GLN A 48 -8.84 6.87 -6.47
N ALA A 49 -9.83 6.70 -5.60
CA ALA A 49 -10.56 7.80 -4.98
C ALA A 49 -9.64 8.70 -4.14
N ALA A 50 -8.79 8.10 -3.30
CA ALA A 50 -7.81 8.84 -2.50
C ALA A 50 -6.82 9.59 -3.39
N THR A 51 -6.35 8.96 -4.47
CA THR A 51 -5.42 9.59 -5.43
C THR A 51 -6.08 10.77 -6.14
N GLN A 52 -7.34 10.64 -6.57
CA GLN A 52 -8.08 11.75 -7.19
C GLN A 52 -8.27 12.92 -6.22
N GLN A 53 -8.55 12.65 -4.94
CA GLN A 53 -8.65 13.69 -3.92
C GLN A 53 -7.30 14.39 -3.69
N GLN A 54 -6.20 13.65 -3.64
CA GLN A 54 -4.85 14.21 -3.51
C GLN A 54 -4.48 15.08 -4.72
N ILE A 55 -4.79 14.62 -5.94
CA ILE A 55 -4.56 15.38 -7.17
C ILE A 55 -5.39 16.67 -7.16
N LYS A 56 -6.68 16.59 -6.82
CA LYS A 56 -7.55 17.76 -6.72
C LYS A 56 -6.98 18.80 -5.75
N LEU A 57 -6.55 18.36 -4.56
CA LEU A 57 -5.96 19.22 -3.54
C LEU A 57 -4.65 19.89 -4.02
N MET A 58 -3.80 19.14 -4.74
CA MET A 58 -2.59 19.70 -5.34
C MET A 58 -2.91 20.76 -6.41
N MET A 59 -3.91 20.52 -7.26
CA MET A 59 -4.35 21.47 -8.29
C MET A 59 -4.93 22.76 -7.69
N GLU A 60 -5.74 22.63 -6.64
CA GLU A 60 -6.30 23.78 -5.91
C GLU A 60 -5.19 24.63 -5.28
N ARG A 61 -4.22 23.99 -4.64
CA ARG A 61 -3.04 24.67 -4.06
C ARG A 61 -2.19 25.36 -5.13
N ALA A 62 -1.95 24.72 -6.27
CA ALA A 62 -1.21 25.33 -7.38
C ALA A 62 -1.94 26.55 -7.96
N ARG A 63 -3.27 26.47 -8.11
CA ARG A 63 -4.10 27.59 -8.60
C ARG A 63 -4.09 28.77 -7.63
N ALA A 64 -4.11 28.54 -6.32
CA ALA A 64 -4.02 29.61 -5.32
C ALA A 64 -2.68 30.35 -5.40
N ARG A 65 -1.57 29.63 -5.69
CA ARG A 65 -0.24 30.22 -5.86
C ARG A 65 -0.05 31.04 -7.14
N ALA A 66 -0.85 30.78 -8.18
CA ALA A 66 -0.77 31.50 -9.45
C ALA A 66 -1.59 32.81 -9.49
N ASN A 67 -2.54 32.99 -8.57
CA ASN A 67 -3.43 34.16 -8.52
C ASN A 67 -3.10 35.16 -7.39
N GLY A 68 -2.02 34.93 -6.64
CA GLY A 68 -1.53 35.83 -5.59
C GLY A 68 -0.07 36.16 -5.84
#